data_AF-A0A7S4SIK9-F1
#
_entry.id   AF-A0A7S4SIK9-F1
#
_cell.length_a   1.000
_cell.length_b   1.000
_cell.length_c   1.000
_cell.angle_alpha   90.00
_cell.angle_beta   90.00
_cell.angle_gamma   90.00
#
_symmetry.space_group_name_H-M   'P 1'
#
loop_
_entity.id
_entity.type
_entity.pdbx_description
1 polymer ?
#
loop_
_entity_poly.entity_id
_entity_poly.type
_entity_poly.pdbx_seq_one_letter_code
_entity_poly.pdbx_strand_id
1 'polypeptide(L)'
;HIAQKHPSILLSISSWLAKTWPSYTPSLCSQRTGRACALRVSRTDVSKLILERLIANGLLQKRRAAEIALGVEDSNRLLSRQRLAVIVGNQGRYQRLDAHGCERARQISRLRRRLHHLREARGATAEVRHLHAQIEHLQQQHASLSAQAALSALRADIRQMLRQGAWRSGCSKGRDRL
;
A
#
# COMPACT_ATOMS: atom_id res chain seq x y z
N HIS A 1 -6.69 -6.01 -4.89
CA HIS A 1 -5.68 -7.08 -4.66
C HIS A 1 -6.09 -7.85 -3.42
N ILE A 2 -6.34 -9.15 -3.55
CA ILE A 2 -6.72 -10.05 -2.46
C ILE A 2 -5.54 -10.98 -2.21
N ALA A 3 -4.93 -10.91 -1.03
CA ALA A 3 -3.82 -11.79 -0.65
C ALA A 3 -4.34 -12.89 0.29
N GLN A 4 -3.87 -14.12 0.10
CA GLN A 4 -4.21 -15.26 0.94
C GLN A 4 -3.00 -16.17 1.17
N LYS A 5 -2.94 -16.76 2.36
CA LYS A 5 -1.91 -17.74 2.73
C LYS A 5 -2.07 -19.03 1.94
N HIS A 6 -3.31 -19.44 1.68
CA HIS A 6 -3.64 -20.68 0.99
C HIS A 6 -3.98 -20.39 -0.48
N PRO A 7 -3.16 -20.86 -1.46
CA PRO A 7 -3.38 -20.61 -2.88
C PRO A 7 -4.70 -21.20 -3.39
N SER A 8 -5.17 -22.31 -2.81
CA SER A 8 -6.43 -22.97 -3.16
C SER A 8 -7.63 -22.03 -3.05
N ILE A 9 -7.68 -21.18 -2.02
CA ILE A 9 -8.75 -20.19 -1.85
C ILE A 9 -8.76 -19.21 -3.03
N LEU A 10 -7.59 -18.75 -3.47
CA LEU A 10 -7.50 -17.81 -4.59
C LEU A 10 -7.84 -18.46 -5.92
N LEU A 11 -7.49 -19.74 -6.11
CA LEU A 11 -7.90 -20.51 -7.28
C LEU A 11 -9.42 -20.67 -7.32
N SER A 12 -10.06 -20.99 -6.20
CA SER A 12 -11.51 -21.07 -6.10
C SER A 12 -12.18 -19.73 -6.41
N ILE A 13 -11.67 -18.63 -5.85
CA ILE A 13 -12.17 -17.28 -6.15
C ILE A 13 -11.96 -16.97 -7.63
N SER A 14 -10.77 -17.25 -8.18
CA SER A 14 -10.44 -17.01 -9.59
C SER A 14 -11.35 -17.78 -10.54
N SER A 15 -11.60 -19.06 -10.26
CA SER A 15 -12.49 -19.92 -11.05
C SER A 15 -13.94 -19.42 -11.00
N TRP A 16 -14.41 -19.05 -9.81
CA TRP A 16 -15.73 -18.45 -9.64
C TRP A 16 -15.86 -17.11 -10.40
N LEU A 17 -14.84 -16.25 -10.36
CA LEU A 17 -14.81 -14.99 -11.11
C LEU A 17 -14.87 -15.25 -12.62
N ALA A 18 -14.10 -16.20 -13.13
CA ALA A 18 -14.08 -16.55 -14.55
C ALA A 18 -15.43 -17.11 -15.03
N LYS A 19 -16.11 -17.91 -14.18
CA LYS A 19 -17.45 -18.43 -14.47
C LYS A 19 -18.52 -17.33 -14.46
N THR A 20 -18.43 -16.40 -13.51
CA THR A 20 -19.42 -15.33 -13.33
C THR A 20 -19.23 -14.21 -14.35
N TRP A 21 -17.98 -13.94 -14.74
CA TRP A 21 -17.60 -12.87 -15.65
C TRP A 21 -16.55 -13.36 -16.67
N PRO A 22 -16.97 -14.05 -17.74
CA PRO A 22 -16.07 -14.62 -18.74
C PRO A 22 -15.18 -13.58 -19.45
N SER A 23 -15.65 -12.34 -19.55
CA SER A 23 -14.88 -11.21 -20.10
C SER A 23 -13.74 -10.75 -19.18
N TYR A 24 -13.54 -11.41 -18.04
CA TYR A 24 -12.60 -10.99 -17.02
C TYR A 24 -11.68 -12.14 -16.58
N THR A 25 -10.40 -12.00 -16.88
CA THR A 25 -9.34 -12.90 -16.42
C THR A 25 -8.60 -12.26 -15.24
N PRO A 26 -8.90 -12.65 -13.99
CA PRO A 26 -8.07 -12.26 -12.87
C PRO A 26 -6.65 -12.80 -13.05
N SER A 27 -5.67 -11.99 -12.68
CA SER A 27 -4.27 -12.42 -12.70
C SER A 27 -3.90 -12.93 -11.30
N LEU A 28 -3.44 -14.18 -11.25
CA LEU A 28 -2.77 -14.73 -10.07
C LEU A 28 -1.32 -14.29 -10.11
N CYS A 29 -0.87 -13.63 -9.06
CA CYS A 29 0.52 -13.26 -8.86
C CYS A 29 1.03 -13.98 -7.61
N SER A 30 2.08 -14.79 -7.74
CA SER A 30 2.84 -15.22 -6.56
C SER A 30 3.68 -14.04 -6.09
N GLN A 31 3.73 -13.81 -4.78
CA GLN A 31 4.70 -12.84 -4.25
C GLN A 31 6.08 -13.48 -4.24
N ARG A 32 7.11 -12.72 -4.65
CA ARG A 32 8.52 -13.15 -4.68
C ARG A 32 9.04 -13.72 -3.35
N THR A 33 8.38 -13.40 -2.24
CA THR A 33 8.76 -13.86 -0.89
C THR A 33 8.18 -15.22 -0.52
N GLY A 34 7.42 -15.89 -1.41
CA GLY A 34 6.91 -17.25 -1.21
C GLY A 34 5.85 -17.43 -0.12
N ARG A 35 5.51 -16.37 0.63
CA ARG A 35 4.63 -16.44 1.82
C ARG A 35 3.16 -16.15 1.54
N ALA A 36 2.82 -15.63 0.37
CA ALA A 36 1.44 -15.39 -0.02
C ALA A 36 1.28 -15.40 -1.54
N CYS A 37 0.18 -16.01 -1.98
CA CYS A 37 -0.36 -15.78 -3.31
C CYS A 37 -1.30 -14.59 -3.25
N ALA A 38 -1.48 -13.91 -4.38
CA ALA A 38 -2.46 -12.86 -4.46
C ALA A 38 -3.17 -12.81 -5.80
N LEU A 39 -4.45 -12.46 -5.72
CA LEU A 39 -5.31 -12.23 -6.86
C LEU A 39 -5.34 -10.72 -7.15
N ARG A 40 -4.90 -10.35 -8.34
CA ARG A 40 -4.89 -8.96 -8.79
C ARG A 40 -6.03 -8.73 -9.79
N VAL A 41 -6.88 -7.77 -9.43
CA VAL A 41 -7.89 -7.18 -10.29
C VAL A 41 -7.45 -5.79 -10.68
N SER A 42 -7.22 -5.56 -11.98
CA SER A 42 -6.64 -4.32 -12.52
C SER A 42 -7.69 -3.31 -12.98
N ARG A 43 -8.92 -3.74 -13.27
CA ARG A 43 -10.02 -2.86 -13.69
C ARG A 43 -10.81 -2.36 -12.49
N THR A 44 -10.99 -1.04 -12.40
CA THR A 44 -11.71 -0.39 -11.29
C THR A 44 -13.16 -0.85 -11.20
N ASP A 45 -13.86 -0.91 -12.33
CA ASP A 45 -15.30 -1.26 -12.37
C ASP A 45 -15.54 -2.68 -11.89
N VAL A 46 -14.71 -3.63 -12.34
CA VAL A 46 -14.76 -5.03 -11.88
C VAL A 46 -14.47 -5.12 -10.39
N SER A 47 -13.52 -4.33 -9.89
CA SER A 47 -13.21 -4.29 -8.46
C SER A 47 -14.38 -3.78 -7.64
N LYS A 48 -15.11 -2.78 -8.12
CA LYS A 48 -16.33 -2.27 -7.48
C LYS A 48 -17.44 -3.32 -7.48
N LEU A 49 -17.69 -3.97 -8.63
CA LEU A 49 -18.71 -5.01 -8.74
C LEU A 49 -18.44 -6.21 -7.81
N ILE A 50 -17.20 -6.69 -7.75
CA ILE A 50 -16.80 -7.76 -6.81
C ILE A 50 -17.07 -7.31 -5.37
N LEU A 51 -16.74 -6.06 -5.04
CA LEU A 51 -16.90 -5.52 -3.70
C LEU A 51 -18.38 -5.35 -3.30
N GLU A 52 -19.25 -4.91 -4.21
CA GLU A 52 -20.71 -4.90 -4.05
C GLU A 52 -21.25 -6.29 -3.74
N ARG A 53 -20.81 -7.30 -4.52
CA ARG A 53 -21.22 -8.69 -4.30
C ARG A 53 -20.73 -9.21 -2.96
N LEU A 54 -19.51 -8.91 -2.54
CA LEU A 54 -19.01 -9.29 -1.23
C LEU A 54 -19.84 -8.66 -0.10
N ILE A 55 -20.23 -7.39 -0.23
CA ILE A 55 -21.11 -6.72 0.74
C ILE A 55 -22.48 -7.42 0.77
N ALA A 56 -23.08 -7.67 -0.39
CA ALA A 56 -24.37 -8.35 -0.50
C ALA A 56 -24.36 -9.78 0.09
N ASN A 57 -23.21 -10.46 0.05
CA ASN A 57 -23.02 -11.81 0.59
C ASN A 57 -22.42 -11.82 2.00
N GLY A 58 -22.57 -10.73 2.78
CA GLY A 58 -22.26 -10.75 4.22
C GLY A 58 -20.81 -10.42 4.58
N LEU A 59 -20.10 -9.60 3.81
CA LEU A 59 -18.82 -9.04 4.25
C LEU A 59 -19.02 -8.12 5.47
N LEU A 60 -18.86 -8.63 6.69
CA LEU A 60 -19.11 -7.87 7.93
C LEU A 60 -17.91 -7.00 8.35
N GLN A 61 -16.73 -7.62 8.55
CA GLN A 61 -15.58 -6.95 9.17
C GLN A 61 -15.05 -5.74 8.38
N LYS A 62 -15.18 -5.77 7.05
CA LYS A 62 -14.66 -4.72 6.16
C LYS A 62 -15.76 -3.96 5.42
N ARG A 63 -17.02 -4.10 5.85
CA ARG A 63 -18.18 -3.51 5.18
C ARG A 63 -18.03 -2.00 4.96
N ARG A 64 -17.78 -1.27 6.04
CA ARG A 64 -17.68 0.20 5.99
C ARG A 64 -16.54 0.69 5.11
N ALA A 65 -15.39 0.00 5.17
CA ALA A 65 -14.26 0.31 4.29
C ALA A 65 -14.58 0.00 2.82
N ALA A 66 -15.32 -1.09 2.57
CA ALA A 66 -15.78 -1.47 1.25
C ALA A 66 -16.75 -0.43 0.67
N GLU A 67 -17.73 0.03 1.45
CA GLU A 67 -18.68 1.08 1.06
C GLU A 67 -17.98 2.39 0.68
N ILE A 68 -16.96 2.81 1.43
CA ILE A 68 -16.16 4.00 1.07
C ILE A 68 -15.41 3.77 -0.25
N ALA A 69 -14.86 2.57 -0.46
CA ALA A 69 -14.12 2.26 -1.68
C ALA A 69 -15.04 2.23 -2.92
N LEU A 70 -16.31 1.84 -2.78
CA LEU A 70 -17.31 1.91 -3.86
C LEU A 70 -17.59 3.36 -4.28
N GLY A 71 -17.70 4.26 -3.32
CA GLY A 71 -17.92 5.69 -3.54
C GLY A 71 -16.68 6.47 -4.01
N VAL A 72 -15.54 5.82 -4.28
CA VAL A 72 -14.34 6.53 -4.77
C VAL A 72 -14.56 7.02 -6.20
N GLU A 73 -14.37 8.32 -6.36
CA GLU A 73 -14.34 9.06 -7.60
C GLU A 73 -13.07 9.93 -7.65
N ASP A 74 -12.77 10.48 -8.83
CA ASP A 74 -11.59 11.31 -9.01
C ASP A 74 -11.66 12.61 -8.20
N SER A 75 -12.85 13.21 -8.11
CA SER A 75 -13.16 14.40 -7.32
C SER A 75 -12.98 14.19 -5.81
N ASN A 76 -13.31 13.00 -5.29
CA ASN A 76 -13.37 12.73 -3.86
C ASN A 76 -12.24 11.82 -3.33
N ARG A 77 -11.28 11.46 -4.19
CA ARG A 77 -10.23 10.47 -3.90
C ARG A 77 -9.45 10.75 -2.61
N LEU A 78 -9.15 12.02 -2.33
CA LEU A 78 -8.42 12.43 -1.11
C LEU A 78 -9.27 12.24 0.15
N LEU A 79 -10.53 12.65 0.10
CA LEU A 79 -11.46 12.50 1.23
C LEU A 79 -11.74 11.02 1.52
N SER A 80 -11.98 10.22 0.50
CA SER A 80 -12.20 8.77 0.63
C SER A 80 -10.99 8.06 1.26
N ARG A 81 -9.77 8.48 0.90
CA ARG A 81 -8.54 8.00 1.55
C ARG A 81 -8.45 8.39 3.03
N GLN A 82 -8.84 9.61 3.40
CA GLN A 82 -8.86 10.04 4.79
C GLN A 82 -9.86 9.21 5.60
N ARG A 83 -11.08 9.03 5.08
CA ARG A 83 -12.13 8.20 5.71
C ARG A 83 -11.68 6.74 5.88
N LEU A 84 -11.07 6.16 4.86
CA LEU A 84 -10.49 4.80 4.94
C LEU A 84 -9.40 4.69 6.01
N ALA A 85 -8.54 5.70 6.14
CA ALA A 85 -7.45 5.70 7.11
C ALA A 85 -7.94 5.70 8.56
N VAL A 86 -9.11 6.30 8.83
CA VAL A 86 -9.74 6.25 10.16
C VAL A 86 -10.22 4.84 10.51
N ILE A 87 -10.76 4.10 9.53
CA ILE A 87 -11.38 2.79 9.77
C ILE A 87 -10.36 1.65 9.77
N VAL A 88 -9.46 1.63 8.78
CA VAL A 88 -8.50 0.52 8.59
C VAL A 88 -7.24 0.73 9.45
N GLY A 89 -7.12 1.90 10.08
CA GLY A 89 -5.89 2.36 10.69
C GLY A 89 -4.94 2.94 9.65
N ASN A 90 -4.09 3.86 10.11
CA ASN A 90 -3.16 4.59 9.25
C ASN A 90 -1.72 4.11 9.43
N GLN A 91 -1.51 2.79 9.49
CA GLN A 91 -0.17 2.21 9.70
C GLN A 91 0.84 2.65 8.63
N GLY A 92 0.37 2.85 7.39
CA GLY A 92 1.18 3.37 6.30
C GLY A 92 1.39 4.88 6.29
N ARG A 93 0.82 5.66 7.23
CA ARG A 93 0.86 7.14 7.19
C ARG A 93 2.29 7.67 7.07
N TYR A 94 3.16 7.15 7.92
CA TYR A 94 4.55 7.60 8.05
C TYR A 94 5.44 7.12 6.90
N GLN A 95 4.95 6.19 6.08
CA GLN A 95 5.63 5.69 4.89
C GLN A 95 5.15 6.39 3.61
N ARG A 96 4.15 7.28 3.68
CA ARG A 96 3.63 7.96 2.50
C ARG A 96 4.62 9.01 2.02
N LEU A 97 4.90 8.95 0.73
CA LEU A 97 5.68 9.95 0.03
C LEU A 97 4.81 11.16 -0.29
N ASP A 98 5.37 12.35 -0.07
CA ASP A 98 4.86 13.59 -0.63
C ASP A 98 5.09 13.64 -2.15
N ALA A 99 4.62 14.71 -2.80
CA ALA A 99 4.80 14.88 -4.25
C ALA A 99 6.29 14.80 -4.66
N HIS A 100 7.17 15.46 -3.88
CA HIS A 100 8.61 15.43 -4.12
C HIS A 100 9.21 14.04 -3.89
N GLY A 101 8.78 13.32 -2.86
CA GLY A 101 9.18 11.94 -2.58
C GLY A 101 8.79 10.99 -3.70
N CYS A 102 7.58 11.16 -4.25
CA CYS A 102 7.13 10.41 -5.42
C CYS A 102 8.02 10.70 -6.63
N GLU A 103 8.37 11.96 -6.88
CA GLU A 103 9.23 12.32 -8.00
C GLU A 103 10.64 11.76 -7.86
N ARG A 104 11.25 11.85 -6.67
CA ARG A 104 12.53 11.19 -6.35
C ARG A 104 12.46 9.67 -6.61
N ALA A 105 11.39 9.00 -6.17
CA ALA A 105 11.21 7.57 -6.39
C ALA A 105 11.10 7.21 -7.89
N ARG A 106 10.42 8.05 -8.68
CA ARG A 106 10.35 7.89 -10.15
C ARG A 106 11.71 8.12 -10.81
N GLN A 107 12.47 9.10 -10.35
CA GLN A 107 13.82 9.38 -10.84
C GLN A 107 14.76 8.20 -10.58
N ILE A 108 14.79 7.66 -9.35
CA ILE A 108 15.54 6.45 -9.01
C ILE A 108 15.13 5.29 -9.93
N SER A 109 13.83 5.10 -10.16
CA SER A 109 13.32 4.03 -11.04
C SER A 109 13.72 4.22 -12.51
N ARG A 110 13.78 5.46 -13.01
CA ARG A 110 14.28 5.79 -14.35
C ARG A 110 15.77 5.48 -14.47
N LEU A 111 16.58 5.92 -13.50
CA LEU A 111 18.03 5.67 -13.50
C LEU A 111 18.35 4.18 -13.41
N ARG A 112 17.64 3.41 -12.57
CA ARG A 112 17.81 1.95 -12.47
C ARG A 112 17.52 1.23 -13.79
N ARG A 113 16.46 1.63 -14.50
CA ARG A 113 16.16 1.09 -15.83
C ARG A 113 17.27 1.40 -16.83
N ARG A 114 17.75 2.66 -16.86
CA ARG A 114 18.89 3.05 -17.70
C ARG A 114 20.15 2.25 -17.38
N LEU A 115 20.47 2.09 -16.09
CA LEU A 115 21.60 1.30 -15.61
C LEU A 115 21.50 -0.16 -16.07
N HIS A 116 20.30 -0.75 -15.99
CA HIS A 116 20.06 -2.12 -16.45
C HIS A 116 20.34 -2.24 -17.96
N HIS A 117 19.78 -1.36 -18.79
CA HIS A 117 20.03 -1.39 -20.24
C HIS A 117 21.50 -1.21 -20.62
N LEU A 118 22.24 -0.33 -19.91
CA LEU A 118 23.67 -0.12 -20.19
C LEU A 118 24.53 -1.34 -19.82
N ARG A 119 24.19 -2.04 -18.73
CA ARG A 119 24.90 -3.25 -18.30
C ARG A 119 24.76 -4.37 -19.33
N GLU A 120 23.57 -4.55 -19.90
CA GLU A 120 23.33 -5.55 -20.96
C GLU A 120 24.11 -5.22 -22.25
N ALA A 121 24.30 -3.95 -22.57
CA ALA A 121 24.82 -3.53 -23.87
C ALA A 121 26.35 -3.44 -23.98
N ARG A 122 27.06 -2.97 -22.93
CA ARG A 122 28.47 -2.50 -23.11
C ARG A 122 29.43 -2.80 -21.94
N GLY A 123 29.05 -3.61 -20.96
CA GLY A 123 29.90 -3.89 -19.79
C GLY A 123 30.13 -2.65 -18.90
N ALA A 124 31.15 -2.69 -18.03
CA ALA A 124 31.38 -1.68 -16.99
C ALA A 124 32.03 -0.39 -17.54
N THR A 125 31.21 0.58 -17.94
CA THR A 125 31.66 1.91 -18.39
C THR A 125 31.72 2.94 -17.24
N ALA A 126 32.44 4.07 -17.45
CA ALA A 126 32.40 5.21 -16.53
C ALA A 126 30.97 5.74 -16.31
N GLU A 127 30.11 5.65 -17.33
CA GLU A 127 28.69 6.00 -17.24
C GLU A 127 27.92 5.10 -16.25
N VAL A 128 28.19 3.80 -16.23
CA VAL A 128 27.59 2.86 -15.27
C VAL A 128 27.96 3.25 -13.84
N ARG A 129 29.23 3.60 -13.59
CA ARG A 129 29.68 4.05 -12.25
C ARG A 129 28.99 5.35 -11.84
N HIS A 130 28.90 6.31 -12.76
CA HIS A 130 28.25 7.59 -12.52
C HIS A 130 26.74 7.43 -12.21
N LEU A 131 26.02 6.61 -12.99
CA LEU A 131 24.61 6.31 -12.71
C LEU A 131 24.41 5.58 -11.38
N HIS A 132 25.33 4.70 -11.01
CA HIS A 132 25.30 4.04 -9.71
C HIS A 132 25.41 5.05 -8.56
N ALA A 133 26.41 5.94 -8.61
CA ALA A 133 26.60 6.99 -7.63
C ALA A 133 25.39 7.94 -7.54
N GLN A 134 24.76 8.29 -8.67
CA GLN A 134 23.54 9.10 -8.67
C GLN A 134 22.36 8.39 -8.00
N ILE A 135 22.19 7.08 -8.25
CA ILE A 135 21.13 6.28 -7.60
C ILE A 135 21.36 6.25 -6.09
N GLU A 136 22.60 5.97 -5.65
CA GLU A 136 22.94 5.93 -4.22
C GLU A 136 22.68 7.28 -3.54
N HIS A 137 23.12 8.38 -4.16
CA HIS A 137 22.89 9.73 -3.65
C HIS A 137 21.38 10.03 -3.50
N LEU A 138 20.58 9.75 -4.53
CA LEU A 138 19.14 9.97 -4.48
C LEU A 138 18.45 9.07 -3.46
N GLN A 139 18.94 7.84 -3.25
CA GLN A 139 18.41 6.94 -2.22
C GLN A 139 18.70 7.47 -0.81
N GLN A 140 19.91 7.96 -0.55
CA GLN A 140 20.28 8.58 0.72
C GLN A 140 19.42 9.82 0.99
N GLN A 141 19.28 10.71 0.00
CA GLN A 141 18.41 11.88 0.10
C GLN A 141 16.96 11.49 0.36
N HIS A 142 16.44 10.50 -0.38
CA HIS A 142 15.07 10.01 -0.22
C HIS A 142 14.84 9.44 1.18
N ALA A 143 15.76 8.62 1.69
CA ALA A 143 15.68 8.04 3.02
C ALA A 143 15.69 9.12 4.12
N SER A 144 16.62 10.08 4.04
CA SER A 144 16.73 11.19 5.00
C SER A 144 15.46 12.04 5.05
N LEU A 145 14.97 12.48 3.88
CA LEU A 145 13.77 13.32 3.80
C LEU A 145 12.51 12.55 4.24
N SER A 146 12.41 11.27 3.91
CA SER A 146 11.27 10.44 4.34
C SER A 146 11.28 10.25 5.86
N ALA A 147 12.44 10.06 6.47
CA ALA A 147 12.58 9.97 7.92
C ALA A 147 12.20 11.29 8.61
N GLN A 148 12.64 12.42 8.07
CA GLN A 148 12.25 13.75 8.59
C GLN A 148 10.74 13.98 8.51
N ALA A 149 10.12 13.66 7.38
CA ALA A 149 8.68 13.77 7.19
C ALA A 149 7.91 12.86 8.17
N ALA A 150 8.36 11.62 8.35
CA ALA A 150 7.79 10.67 9.30
C ALA A 150 7.88 11.19 10.76
N LEU A 151 9.04 11.70 11.16
CA LEU A 151 9.25 12.30 12.49
C LEU A 151 8.36 13.52 12.71
N SER A 152 8.23 14.40 11.70
CA SER A 152 7.36 15.57 11.76
C SER A 152 5.90 15.16 11.96
N ALA A 153 5.42 14.19 11.17
CA ALA A 153 4.06 13.67 11.29
C ALA A 153 3.82 13.01 12.66
N LEU A 154 4.76 12.20 13.16
CA LEU A 154 4.66 11.57 14.47
C LEU A 154 4.59 12.62 15.59
N ARG A 155 5.42 13.66 15.53
CA ARG A 155 5.38 14.77 16.50
C ARG A 155 4.07 15.55 16.46
N ALA A 156 3.49 15.73 15.27
CA ALA A 156 2.18 16.36 15.13
C ALA A 156 1.08 15.50 15.79
N ASP A 157 1.11 14.19 15.54
CA ASP A 157 0.15 13.25 16.11
C ASP A 157 0.29 13.14 17.64
N ILE A 158 1.51 13.08 18.18
CA ILE A 158 1.74 13.10 19.63
C ILE A 158 1.16 14.37 20.25
N ARG A 159 1.41 15.54 19.66
CA ARG A 159 0.83 16.81 20.14
C ARG A 159 -0.69 16.79 20.07
N GLN A 160 -1.27 16.23 19.02
CA GLN A 160 -2.72 16.09 18.89
C GLN A 160 -3.30 15.15 19.97
N MET A 161 -2.68 14.00 20.20
CA MET A 161 -3.10 13.05 21.22
C MET A 161 -3.03 13.68 22.62
N LEU A 162 -1.95 14.38 22.94
CA LEU A 162 -1.80 15.09 24.21
C LEU A 162 -2.89 16.15 24.41
N ARG A 163 -3.24 16.91 23.36
CA ARG A 163 -4.36 17.87 23.39
C ARG A 163 -5.72 17.21 23.61
N GLN A 164 -5.91 15.99 23.11
CA GLN A 164 -7.14 15.21 23.28
C GLN A 164 -7.22 14.52 24.65
N GLY A 165 -6.31 14.81 25.57
CA GLY A 165 -6.31 14.20 26.89
C GLY A 165 -5.81 12.76 26.91
N ALA A 166 -5.05 12.33 25.89
CA ALA A 166 -4.33 11.05 25.92
C ALA A 166 -3.14 11.11 26.88
N TRP A 167 -3.43 11.37 28.15
CA TRP A 167 -2.56 11.05 29.27
C TRP A 167 -2.74 9.56 29.51
N ARG A 168 -1.65 8.84 29.74
CA ARG A 168 -1.67 7.39 30.00
C ARG A 168 -2.76 7.08 31.03
N SER A 169 -3.92 6.58 30.59
CA SER A 169 -4.85 5.90 31.48
C SER A 169 -4.04 4.73 32.00
N GLY A 170 -3.72 4.75 33.30
CA GLY A 170 -2.83 3.80 33.91
C GLY A 170 -3.18 2.40 33.41
N CYS A 171 -2.18 1.68 32.92
CA CYS A 171 -2.25 0.24 32.84
C CYS A 171 -2.27 -0.25 34.31
N SER A 172 -3.42 -0.08 34.97
CA SER A 172 -3.77 -0.74 36.22
C SER A 172 -3.96 -2.20 35.85
N LYS A 173 -2.84 -2.89 35.61
CA LYS A 173 -2.81 -4.33 35.66
C LYS A 173 -3.36 -4.69 37.02
N GLY A 174 -4.50 -5.38 37.00
CA GLY A 174 -5.18 -5.86 38.18
C GLY A 174 -4.19 -6.50 39.14
N ARG A 175 -4.01 -5.85 40.29
CA ARG A 175 -4.09 -6.57 41.55
C ARG A 175 -5.57 -6.64 41.88
N ASP A 176 -5.97 -7.75 42.48
CA ASP A 176 -7.32 -8.09 42.95
C ASP A 176 -8.17 -8.87 41.94
N ARG A 177 -8.01 -10.21 41.98
CA ARG A 177 -9.00 -11.08 42.63
C ARG A 177 -8.41 -12.48 42.86
N LEU A 178 -8.19 -12.74 44.17
CA LEU A 178 -8.30 -13.99 44.95
C LEU A 178 -7.83 -15.29 44.32
#